data_AF-A0A661NZ27-F1
#
_entry.id   AF-A0A661NZ27-F1
#
_cell.length_a   1.000
_cell.length_b   1.000
_cell.length_c   1.000
_cell.angle_alpha   90.00
_cell.angle_beta   90.00
_cell.angle_gamma   90.00
#
_symmetry.space_group_name_H-M   'P 1'
#
loop_
_entity.id
_entity.type
_entity.pdbx_description
1 polymer ?
#
loop_
_entity_poly.entity_id
_entity_poly.type
_entity_poly.pdbx_seq_one_letter_code
_entity_poly.pdbx_strand_id
1 'polypeptide(L)'
;MSLRLNATVLVAALTLLGCGGADETDPSVYDDPGNADLLIESTLPEADALVARNQKVTITFHHPVIVDTLVVELAGQAVELATLDDREFRFVPFPLHDPDTAYQVLIAKGVEDVTGQILDRDVSWTFDTETAAVEQDSAPPLTEAEIGLILSGDGDTVMDLVTDFTNLDSTLYDISPPIDVTSEHLPLFVDRMMTSVVHHGGIGLAAPQVGINRRLFVARVDGTWQTYVNPAVTSWNAAVDQMVEGCLSVPGDQVNVARPTWIDVSYTRPDGSPIVGEHHENTSATVFPARLWLHEFDHLNGILLIDRMGNPPTAAP
;
A
#
# COMPACT_ATOMS: atom_id res chain seq x y z
N MET A 1 -36.49 18.66 37.92
CA MET A 1 -35.74 19.85 38.37
C MET A 1 -35.18 20.49 37.12
N SER A 2 -35.81 21.57 36.69
CA SER A 2 -35.51 22.29 35.45
C SER A 2 -34.75 23.55 35.82
N LEU A 3 -33.63 23.84 35.16
CA LEU A 3 -33.02 25.17 35.19
C LEU A 3 -32.55 25.52 33.79
N ARG A 4 -33.39 26.34 33.15
CA ARG A 4 -33.04 27.27 32.07
C ARG A 4 -32.28 28.45 32.68
N LEU A 5 -31.32 29.03 31.97
CA LEU A 5 -31.05 30.47 32.08
C LEU A 5 -30.71 31.05 30.70
N ASN A 6 -31.22 32.27 30.48
CA ASN A 6 -31.34 32.99 29.22
C ASN A 6 -30.10 33.84 28.88
N ALA A 7 -30.08 34.20 27.59
CA ALA A 7 -29.28 35.19 26.86
C ALA A 7 -28.93 36.52 27.58
N THR A 8 -27.89 37.22 27.10
CA THR A 8 -27.93 38.66 26.73
C THR A 8 -26.67 39.07 25.93
N VAL A 9 -26.91 39.76 24.81
CA VAL A 9 -25.98 40.49 23.95
C VAL A 9 -25.57 41.81 24.64
N LEU A 10 -24.31 42.23 24.55
CA LEU A 10 -23.94 43.63 24.79
C LEU A 10 -22.86 44.09 23.79
N VAL A 11 -23.25 45.03 22.94
CA VAL A 11 -22.38 45.88 22.12
C VAL A 11 -22.09 47.14 22.93
N ALA A 12 -20.83 47.55 23.01
CA ALA A 12 -20.47 48.91 23.40
C ALA A 12 -19.20 49.35 22.67
N ALA A 13 -19.36 50.31 21.77
CA ALA A 13 -18.30 51.13 21.21
C ALA A 13 -17.99 52.29 22.15
N LEU A 14 -16.72 52.61 22.35
CA LEU A 14 -16.31 53.96 22.78
C LEU A 14 -14.93 54.31 22.23
N THR A 15 -14.93 55.30 21.34
CA THR A 15 -13.77 56.04 20.82
C THR A 15 -13.26 57.05 21.84
N LEU A 16 -11.94 57.23 21.91
CA LEU A 16 -11.33 58.55 22.16
C LEU A 16 -9.87 58.58 21.69
N LEU A 17 -9.53 59.73 21.09
CA LEU A 17 -8.30 60.07 20.36
C LEU A 17 -7.05 60.18 21.25
N GLY A 18 -5.88 59.96 20.64
CA GLY A 18 -4.58 60.40 21.14
C GLY A 18 -3.49 60.31 20.07
N CYS A 19 -2.77 61.40 19.84
CA CYS A 19 -1.92 61.69 18.70
C CYS A 19 -0.58 60.92 18.60
N GLY A 20 -0.13 60.73 17.35
CA GLY A 20 1.18 61.18 16.90
C GLY A 20 2.40 60.32 17.25
N GLY A 21 2.93 59.64 16.23
CA GLY A 21 4.27 59.04 16.27
C GLY A 21 4.51 58.21 15.02
N ALA A 22 4.94 58.86 13.94
CA ALA A 22 5.53 58.17 12.80
C ALA A 22 6.96 57.80 13.20
N ASP A 23 7.22 56.51 13.34
CA ASP A 23 8.56 55.95 13.23
C ASP A 23 8.44 54.68 12.37
N GLU A 24 9.18 54.66 11.28
CA GLU A 24 9.14 53.64 10.24
C GLU A 24 9.80 52.36 10.78
N THR A 25 8.99 51.41 11.24
CA THR A 25 9.44 50.03 11.43
C THR A 25 9.12 49.24 10.17
N ASP A 26 10.17 49.00 9.39
CA ASP A 26 10.40 47.88 8.46
C ASP A 26 9.26 46.83 8.36
N PRO A 27 8.59 46.67 7.20
CA PRO A 27 7.54 45.68 7.02
C PRO A 27 8.07 44.27 6.69
N SER A 28 9.35 43.97 6.89
CA SER A 28 9.93 42.66 6.52
C SER A 28 9.96 41.59 7.62
N VAL A 29 9.27 41.79 8.74
CA VAL A 29 9.09 40.74 9.75
C VAL A 29 7.60 40.55 10.04
N TYR A 30 6.91 39.91 9.10
CA TYR A 30 5.80 39.05 9.49
C TYR A 30 6.43 37.80 10.09
N ASP A 31 6.60 37.81 11.42
CA ASP A 31 6.57 36.55 12.19
C ASP A 31 5.18 35.97 11.93
N ASP A 32 5.13 34.97 11.05
CA ASP A 32 3.97 34.09 10.91
C ASP A 32 3.98 33.12 12.11
N PRO A 33 3.10 33.26 13.11
CA PRO A 33 3.01 32.32 14.23
C PRO A 33 2.22 31.06 13.84
N GLY A 34 1.92 30.87 12.56
CA GLY A 34 1.16 29.76 12.01
C GLY A 34 1.94 28.95 10.99
N ASN A 35 3.20 28.60 11.26
CA ASN A 35 3.88 27.61 10.42
C ASN A 35 3.41 26.19 10.77
N ALA A 36 2.19 25.87 10.37
CA ALA A 36 1.75 24.52 10.08
C ALA A 36 2.30 24.10 8.71
N ASP A 37 3.63 23.97 8.63
CA ASP A 37 4.39 22.99 7.85
C ASP A 37 4.76 21.84 8.81
N LEU A 38 3.74 21.35 9.51
CA LEU A 38 3.10 20.04 9.35
C LEU A 38 4.05 18.92 9.74
N LEU A 39 3.74 18.28 10.86
CA LEU A 39 4.34 17.04 11.36
C LEU A 39 4.55 15.95 10.29
N ILE A 40 3.87 16.06 9.14
CA ILE A 40 3.84 15.09 8.04
C ILE A 40 4.84 15.52 6.97
N GLU A 41 5.80 14.64 6.70
CA GLU A 41 6.82 14.77 5.66
C GLU A 41 6.29 14.34 4.29
N SER A 42 5.54 13.23 4.23
CA SER A 42 4.99 12.69 2.98
C SER A 42 3.82 11.74 3.22
N THR A 43 3.03 11.50 2.16
CA THR A 43 1.96 10.50 2.15
C THR A 43 2.06 9.64 0.90
N LEU A 44 1.84 8.34 1.06
CA LEU A 44 1.58 7.41 -0.03
C LEU A 44 0.22 6.74 0.20
N PRO A 45 -0.68 6.66 -0.79
CA PRO A 45 -0.61 7.33 -2.08
C PRO A 45 -0.48 8.84 -1.96
N GLU A 46 0.18 9.47 -2.94
CA GLU A 46 0.15 10.92 -3.08
C GLU A 46 -1.29 11.40 -3.37
N ALA A 47 -1.56 12.67 -3.11
CA ALA A 47 -2.86 13.26 -3.43
C ALA A 47 -3.19 13.08 -4.93
N ASP A 48 -4.43 12.67 -5.19
CA ASP A 48 -5.01 12.44 -6.52
C ASP A 48 -4.34 11.33 -7.34
N ALA A 49 -3.57 10.44 -6.69
CA ALA A 49 -2.96 9.29 -7.33
C ALA A 49 -4.00 8.22 -7.70
N LEU A 50 -3.79 7.55 -8.85
CA LEU A 50 -4.50 6.32 -9.24
C LEU A 50 -3.67 5.11 -8.81
N VAL A 51 -4.20 4.25 -7.95
CA VAL A 51 -3.44 3.16 -7.30
C VAL A 51 -4.14 1.80 -7.35
N ALA A 52 -3.38 0.74 -7.05
CA ALA A 52 -3.90 -0.61 -6.94
C ALA A 52 -4.88 -0.76 -5.76
N ARG A 53 -5.75 -1.77 -5.82
CA ARG A 53 -6.84 -1.96 -4.84
C ARG A 53 -6.39 -2.42 -3.46
N ASN A 54 -5.19 -2.96 -3.35
CA ASN A 54 -4.55 -3.31 -2.08
C ASN A 54 -3.53 -2.27 -1.63
N GLN A 55 -3.42 -1.12 -2.31
CA GLN A 55 -2.37 -0.13 -2.07
C GLN A 55 -2.20 0.20 -0.58
N LYS A 56 -0.97 0.02 -0.09
CA LYS A 56 -0.58 0.41 1.27
C LYS A 56 -0.65 1.92 1.41
N VAL A 57 -1.28 2.39 2.47
CA VAL A 57 -1.27 3.79 2.87
C VAL A 57 -0.15 3.99 3.88
N THR A 58 0.73 4.96 3.63
CA THR A 58 1.87 5.34 4.46
C THR A 58 1.81 6.83 4.74
N ILE A 59 1.96 7.20 6.01
CA ILE A 59 2.12 8.57 6.45
C ILE A 59 3.50 8.66 7.10
N THR A 60 4.38 9.47 6.50
CA THR A 60 5.71 9.73 7.03
C THR A 60 5.68 11.03 7.81
N PHE A 61 6.15 11.01 9.05
CA PHE A 61 6.25 12.18 9.91
C PHE A 61 7.70 12.71 9.95
N HIS A 62 7.89 14.00 10.18
CA HIS A 62 9.22 14.59 10.35
C HIS A 62 9.93 14.05 11.58
N HIS A 63 9.20 13.83 12.66
CA HIS A 63 9.66 13.22 13.91
C HIS A 63 8.73 12.08 14.33
N PRO A 64 9.20 11.16 15.20
CA PRO A 64 8.34 10.11 15.74
C PRO A 64 7.10 10.67 16.42
N VAL A 65 5.94 10.05 16.17
CA VAL A 65 4.65 10.48 16.73
C VAL A 65 4.28 9.70 17.99
N ILE A 66 3.59 10.36 18.91
CA ILE A 66 3.02 9.73 20.10
C ILE A 66 1.79 8.94 19.65
N VAL A 67 1.92 7.61 19.60
CA VAL A 67 0.90 6.67 19.10
C VAL A 67 -0.50 6.93 19.65
N ASP A 68 -0.63 7.17 20.96
CA ASP A 68 -1.92 7.36 21.63
C ASP A 68 -2.68 8.62 21.15
N THR A 69 -1.99 9.53 20.47
CA THR A 69 -2.56 10.76 19.89
C THR A 69 -2.91 10.60 18.40
N LEU A 70 -2.44 9.54 17.75
CA LEU A 70 -2.62 9.33 16.31
C LEU A 70 -4.02 8.81 16.01
N VAL A 71 -4.80 9.61 15.29
CA VAL A 71 -6.14 9.25 14.82
C VAL A 71 -6.20 9.41 13.32
N VAL A 72 -6.33 8.29 12.61
CA VAL A 72 -6.43 8.21 11.16
C VAL A 72 -7.76 7.60 10.77
N GLU A 73 -8.43 8.19 9.78
CA GLU A 73 -9.65 7.68 9.18
C GLU A 73 -9.44 7.44 7.68
N LEU A 74 -10.09 6.40 7.17
CA LEU A 74 -10.19 6.09 5.74
C LEU A 74 -11.67 5.99 5.38
N ALA A 75 -12.11 6.78 4.40
CA ALA A 75 -13.52 6.89 4.01
C ALA A 75 -14.47 7.14 5.19
N GLY A 76 -14.02 7.94 6.17
CA GLY A 76 -14.78 8.29 7.37
C GLY A 76 -14.91 7.16 8.40
N GLN A 77 -14.11 6.09 8.28
CA GLN A 77 -13.99 5.03 9.26
C GLN A 77 -12.62 5.06 9.91
N ALA A 78 -12.57 4.97 11.24
CA ALA A 78 -11.31 4.89 11.97
C ALA A 78 -10.50 3.66 11.53
N VAL A 79 -9.22 3.88 11.25
CA VAL A 79 -8.26 2.82 10.95
C VAL A 79 -7.75 2.26 12.27
N GLU A 80 -7.93 0.97 12.52
CA GLU A 80 -7.30 0.33 13.68
C GLU A 80 -5.77 0.33 13.54
N LEU A 81 -5.08 0.36 14.68
CA LEU A 81 -3.62 0.55 14.74
C LEU A 81 -2.88 -0.49 13.89
N ALA A 82 -2.40 -0.07 12.73
CA ALA A 82 -1.86 -0.97 11.72
C ALA A 82 -0.37 -1.27 11.96
N THR A 83 0.52 -0.30 11.81
CA THR A 83 1.94 -0.38 12.22
C THR A 83 2.50 1.05 12.32
N LEU A 84 3.34 1.31 13.33
CA LEU A 84 4.16 2.53 13.40
C LEU A 84 5.63 2.11 13.57
N ASP A 85 6.47 2.45 12.58
CA ASP A 85 7.92 2.25 12.65
C ASP A 85 8.63 3.61 12.68
N ASP A 86 9.14 3.98 13.86
CA ASP A 86 9.79 5.27 14.15
C ASP A 86 8.94 6.49 13.74
N ARG A 87 9.01 6.86 12.46
CA ARG A 87 8.33 8.01 11.86
C ARG A 87 7.25 7.65 10.85
N GLU A 88 7.00 6.38 10.57
CA GLU A 88 6.06 5.96 9.53
C GLU A 88 4.88 5.18 10.07
N PHE A 89 3.68 5.73 9.89
CA PHE A 89 2.44 5.00 10.09
C PHE A 89 2.02 4.33 8.79
N ARG A 90 1.83 3.01 8.81
CA ARG A 90 1.51 2.22 7.62
C ARG A 90 0.29 1.36 7.90
N PHE A 91 -0.64 1.32 6.95
CA PHE A 91 -1.72 0.35 6.96
C PHE A 91 -2.01 -0.20 5.56
N VAL A 92 -2.37 -1.47 5.50
CA VAL A 92 -2.85 -2.10 4.28
C VAL A 92 -4.37 -2.26 4.41
N PRO A 93 -5.15 -1.80 3.43
CA PRO A 93 -6.60 -1.90 3.48
C PRO A 93 -7.07 -3.34 3.64
N PHE A 94 -8.07 -3.53 4.49
CA PHE A 94 -8.79 -4.79 4.64
C PHE A 94 -10.29 -4.52 4.94
N PRO A 95 -11.23 -4.98 4.10
CA PRO A 95 -11.00 -5.67 2.82
C PRO A 95 -10.28 -4.77 1.79
N LEU A 96 -10.01 -5.30 0.61
CA LEU A 96 -9.46 -4.51 -0.50
C LEU A 96 -10.39 -3.32 -0.84
N HIS A 97 -9.84 -2.31 -1.51
CA HIS A 97 -10.59 -1.12 -1.94
C HIS A 97 -11.44 -1.36 -3.19
N ASP A 98 -12.69 -0.90 -3.18
CA ASP A 98 -13.63 -0.99 -4.32
C ASP A 98 -13.03 -0.36 -5.57
N PRO A 99 -13.34 -0.85 -6.78
CA PRO A 99 -12.73 -0.35 -8.00
C PRO A 99 -13.36 0.99 -8.40
N ASP A 100 -12.64 1.82 -9.14
CA ASP A 100 -13.17 3.12 -9.63
C ASP A 100 -13.79 3.98 -8.50
N THR A 101 -13.16 3.93 -7.31
CA THR A 101 -13.65 4.56 -6.10
C THR A 101 -12.62 5.55 -5.56
N ALA A 102 -13.08 6.76 -5.25
CA ALA A 102 -12.30 7.78 -4.58
C ALA A 102 -12.32 7.53 -3.06
N TYR A 103 -11.14 7.38 -2.46
CA TYR A 103 -10.96 7.24 -1.02
C TYR A 103 -10.38 8.53 -0.44
N GLN A 104 -10.91 8.96 0.70
CA GLN A 104 -10.36 10.05 1.49
C GLN A 104 -9.66 9.49 2.72
N VAL A 105 -8.42 9.93 2.95
CA VAL A 105 -7.70 9.72 4.21
C VAL A 105 -7.75 11.01 5.00
N LEU A 106 -7.98 10.90 6.32
CA LEU A 106 -7.98 12.02 7.24
C LEU A 106 -7.09 11.71 8.45
N ILE A 107 -6.26 12.67 8.82
CA ILE A 107 -5.48 12.71 10.06
C ILE A 107 -6.12 13.79 10.92
N ALA A 108 -6.69 13.41 12.06
CA ALA A 108 -7.36 14.37 12.92
C ALA A 108 -6.34 15.28 13.61
N LYS A 109 -6.71 16.54 13.89
CA LYS A 109 -5.92 17.43 14.75
C LYS A 109 -5.65 16.80 16.12
N GLY A 110 -4.55 17.20 16.75
CA GLY A 110 -4.16 16.74 18.08
C GLY A 110 -3.08 15.65 18.08
N VAL A 111 -2.66 15.15 16.91
CA VAL A 111 -1.46 14.31 16.80
C VAL A 111 -0.26 15.08 17.33
N GLU A 112 0.48 14.49 18.25
CA GLU A 112 1.66 15.08 18.88
C GLU A 112 2.92 14.28 18.50
N ASP A 113 4.02 14.97 18.21
CA ASP A 113 5.33 14.33 18.03
C ASP A 113 6.16 14.33 19.32
N VAL A 114 7.25 13.57 19.34
CA VAL A 114 8.16 13.49 20.49
C VAL A 114 8.87 14.80 20.82
N THR A 115 8.77 15.83 19.98
CA THR A 115 9.29 17.17 20.22
C THR A 115 8.27 18.09 20.90
N GLY A 116 7.02 17.63 21.04
CA GLY A 116 5.89 18.38 21.59
C GLY A 116 5.17 19.27 20.56
N GLN A 117 5.47 19.11 19.27
CA GLN A 117 4.72 19.76 18.20
C GLN A 117 3.38 19.04 18.01
N ILE A 118 2.29 19.80 17.89
CA ILE A 118 0.92 19.29 17.78
C ILE A 118 0.32 19.71 16.44
N LEU A 119 -0.37 18.79 15.78
CA LEU A 119 -1.17 19.07 14.60
C LEU A 119 -2.39 19.92 14.99
N ASP A 120 -2.46 21.17 14.55
CA ASP A 120 -3.47 22.14 14.99
C ASP A 120 -4.78 22.10 14.19
N ARG A 121 -4.79 21.39 13.06
CA ARG A 121 -5.92 21.23 12.14
C ARG A 121 -5.96 19.83 11.54
N ASP A 122 -7.15 19.41 11.10
CA ASP A 122 -7.28 18.15 10.37
C ASP A 122 -6.55 18.25 9.03
N VAL A 123 -5.86 17.18 8.64
CA VAL A 123 -5.18 17.05 7.34
C VAL A 123 -5.85 15.91 6.58
N SER A 124 -6.24 16.14 5.34
CA SER A 124 -6.87 15.12 4.52
C SER A 124 -6.42 15.20 3.07
N TRP A 125 -6.36 14.05 2.41
CA TRP A 125 -6.14 13.94 0.97
C TRP A 125 -7.00 12.82 0.38
N THR A 126 -7.06 12.77 -0.94
CA THR A 126 -7.80 11.76 -1.68
C THR A 126 -6.90 11.01 -2.65
N PHE A 127 -7.26 9.76 -2.96
CA PHE A 127 -6.70 8.97 -4.05
C PHE A 127 -7.80 8.12 -4.69
N ASP A 128 -7.58 7.69 -5.93
CA ASP A 128 -8.50 6.85 -6.68
C ASP A 128 -7.91 5.46 -6.86
N THR A 129 -8.77 4.44 -6.88
CA THR A 129 -8.35 3.08 -7.24
C THR A 129 -8.54 2.81 -8.72
N GLU A 130 -7.62 2.04 -9.30
CA GLU A 130 -7.72 1.55 -10.66
C GLU A 130 -9.07 0.86 -10.96
N THR A 131 -9.52 0.99 -12.20
CA THR A 131 -10.63 0.19 -12.70
C THR A 131 -10.23 -1.28 -12.72
N ALA A 132 -11.22 -2.18 -12.73
CA ALA A 132 -10.99 -3.62 -12.84
C ALA A 132 -10.23 -4.04 -14.12
N ALA A 133 -9.99 -3.15 -15.08
CA ALA A 133 -9.30 -3.44 -16.32
C ALA A 133 -8.16 -2.43 -16.51
N VAL A 134 -6.93 -2.85 -16.22
CA VAL A 134 -5.75 -2.04 -16.55
C VAL A 134 -5.55 -2.08 -18.07
N GLU A 135 -5.64 -0.93 -18.72
CA GLU A 135 -5.25 -0.80 -20.13
C GLU A 135 -3.73 -1.03 -20.26
N GLN A 136 -3.36 -1.96 -21.14
CA GLN A 136 -2.01 -2.55 -21.23
C GLN A 136 -0.97 -1.67 -21.97
N ASP A 137 -1.30 -0.41 -22.29
CA ASP A 137 -0.71 0.27 -23.45
C ASP A 137 0.61 1.03 -23.18
N SER A 138 1.26 0.85 -22.02
CA SER A 138 2.57 1.48 -21.78
C SER A 138 3.47 0.77 -20.77
N ALA A 139 3.70 -0.54 -20.95
CA ALA A 139 4.74 -1.21 -20.18
C ALA A 139 6.14 -0.64 -20.50
N PRO A 140 6.90 -0.11 -19.52
CA PRO A 140 8.27 0.33 -19.77
C PRO A 140 9.15 -0.87 -20.15
N PRO A 141 10.17 -0.67 -21.01
CA PRO A 141 11.13 -1.73 -21.32
C PRO A 141 11.84 -2.20 -20.05
N LEU A 142 12.32 -3.45 -20.07
CA LEU A 142 13.26 -3.93 -19.06
C LEU A 142 14.54 -3.08 -19.13
N THR A 143 15.08 -2.73 -17.98
CA THR A 143 16.36 -2.03 -17.87
C THR A 143 17.51 -2.98 -18.16
N GLU A 144 18.67 -2.45 -18.53
CA GLU A 144 19.89 -3.26 -18.74
C GLU A 144 20.27 -4.07 -17.50
N ALA A 145 20.01 -3.56 -16.29
CA ALA A 145 20.27 -4.29 -15.05
C ALA A 145 19.34 -5.51 -14.90
N GLU A 146 18.05 -5.34 -15.19
CA GLU A 146 17.06 -6.43 -15.14
C GLU A 146 17.36 -7.48 -16.22
N ILE A 147 17.69 -7.05 -17.44
CA ILE A 147 18.12 -7.93 -18.52
C ILE A 147 19.39 -8.69 -18.09
N GLY A 148 20.36 -8.01 -17.49
CA GLY A 148 21.57 -8.64 -16.95
C GLY A 148 21.26 -9.70 -15.89
N LEU A 149 20.31 -9.44 -15.00
CA LEU A 149 19.84 -10.43 -14.02
C LEU A 149 19.17 -11.61 -14.70
N ILE A 150 18.31 -11.41 -15.70
CA ILE A 150 17.63 -12.48 -16.45
C ILE A 150 18.62 -13.33 -17.24
N LEU A 151 19.64 -12.71 -17.85
CA LEU A 151 20.64 -13.37 -18.69
C LEU A 151 21.84 -13.93 -17.89
N SER A 152 21.86 -13.79 -16.56
CA SER A 152 22.92 -14.33 -15.70
C SER A 152 22.94 -15.87 -15.62
N GLY A 153 21.91 -16.54 -16.15
CA GLY A 153 21.80 -17.99 -16.19
C GLY A 153 20.78 -18.47 -17.24
N ASP A 154 20.64 -19.78 -17.35
CA ASP A 154 19.63 -20.44 -18.18
C ASP A 154 18.35 -20.75 -17.37
N GLY A 155 17.35 -21.39 -17.99
CA GLY A 155 16.07 -21.72 -17.34
C GLY A 155 16.18 -22.62 -16.11
N ASP A 156 17.27 -23.38 -15.98
CA ASP A 156 17.53 -24.25 -14.82
C ASP A 156 18.36 -23.54 -13.73
N THR A 157 18.76 -22.28 -13.97
CA THR A 157 19.53 -21.48 -13.02
C THR A 157 18.59 -20.72 -12.07
N VAL A 158 18.67 -21.06 -10.78
CA VAL A 158 17.97 -20.37 -9.68
C VAL A 158 18.34 -18.88 -9.64
N MET A 159 17.36 -18.05 -9.31
CA MET A 159 17.54 -16.62 -9.06
C MET A 159 17.68 -16.39 -7.55
N ASP A 160 18.58 -15.47 -7.18
CA ASP A 160 18.77 -15.13 -5.78
C ASP A 160 17.53 -14.44 -5.21
N LEU A 161 17.05 -14.93 -4.08
CA LEU A 161 15.93 -14.32 -3.37
C LEU A 161 16.40 -13.07 -2.61
N VAL A 162 15.66 -11.99 -2.80
CA VAL A 162 15.74 -10.81 -1.94
C VAL A 162 15.07 -11.16 -0.61
N THR A 163 15.88 -11.23 0.44
CA THR A 163 15.48 -11.62 1.81
C THR A 163 15.83 -10.56 2.86
N ASP A 164 16.51 -9.49 2.46
CA ASP A 164 16.71 -8.33 3.32
C ASP A 164 15.45 -7.46 3.29
N PHE A 165 14.43 -7.89 4.01
CA PHE A 165 13.19 -7.15 4.23
C PHE A 165 13.35 -6.03 5.27
N THR A 166 14.56 -5.77 5.77
CA THR A 166 14.84 -4.61 6.63
C THR A 166 15.34 -3.41 5.83
N ASN A 167 15.82 -3.64 4.61
CA ASN A 167 16.20 -2.60 3.69
C ASN A 167 14.96 -2.07 2.93
N LEU A 168 14.52 -0.86 3.26
CA LEU A 168 13.37 -0.22 2.61
C LEU A 168 13.65 0.20 1.15
N ASP A 169 14.92 0.30 0.73
CA ASP A 169 15.32 0.55 -0.66
C ASP A 169 15.31 -0.72 -1.53
N SER A 170 14.75 -1.82 -1.01
CA SER A 170 14.62 -3.09 -1.69
C SER A 170 13.46 -3.09 -2.69
N THR A 171 13.60 -3.85 -3.77
CA THR A 171 12.52 -4.11 -4.73
C THR A 171 11.25 -4.68 -4.06
N LEU A 172 11.39 -5.29 -2.88
CA LEU A 172 10.29 -5.81 -2.07
C LEU A 172 9.26 -4.75 -1.63
N TYR A 173 9.65 -3.48 -1.57
CA TYR A 173 8.79 -2.38 -1.10
C TYR A 173 8.27 -1.49 -2.23
N ASP A 174 8.80 -1.65 -3.44
CA ASP A 174 8.39 -0.87 -4.59
C ASP A 174 7.06 -1.38 -5.18
N ILE A 175 6.24 -0.45 -5.66
CA ILE A 175 5.11 -0.80 -6.53
C ILE A 175 5.69 -1.21 -7.87
N SER A 176 5.34 -2.40 -8.34
CA SER A 176 5.84 -2.91 -9.60
C SER A 176 5.18 -2.21 -10.79
N PRO A 177 5.97 -1.66 -11.73
CA PRO A 177 5.46 -1.22 -13.02
C PRO A 177 5.12 -2.42 -13.93
N PRO A 178 4.21 -2.23 -14.90
CA PRO A 178 3.87 -3.28 -15.86
C PRO A 178 5.10 -3.78 -16.63
N ILE A 179 5.03 -5.04 -17.08
CA ILE A 179 6.02 -5.66 -17.96
C ILE A 179 5.43 -5.86 -19.36
N ASP A 180 6.27 -5.63 -20.38
CA ASP A 180 5.89 -5.89 -21.76
C ASP A 180 5.82 -7.40 -22.00
N VAL A 181 4.61 -7.91 -22.25
CA VAL A 181 4.38 -9.33 -22.54
C VAL A 181 5.09 -9.80 -23.81
N THR A 182 5.46 -8.87 -24.70
CA THR A 182 6.17 -9.16 -25.95
C THR A 182 7.69 -9.15 -25.80
N SER A 183 8.20 -8.88 -24.59
CA SER A 183 9.63 -8.90 -24.31
C SER A 183 10.26 -10.26 -24.67
N GLU A 184 11.34 -10.24 -25.43
CA GLU A 184 12.08 -11.46 -25.81
C GLU A 184 12.71 -12.18 -24.60
N HIS A 185 12.86 -11.48 -23.47
CA HIS A 185 13.44 -12.02 -22.24
C HIS A 185 12.40 -12.66 -21.31
N LEU A 186 11.11 -12.42 -21.54
CA LEU A 186 10.04 -12.93 -20.67
C LEU A 186 10.04 -14.46 -20.54
N PRO A 187 10.22 -15.27 -21.61
CA PRO A 187 10.21 -16.74 -21.47
C PRO A 187 11.30 -17.25 -20.53
N LEU A 188 12.54 -16.78 -20.72
CA LEU A 188 13.66 -17.17 -19.86
C LEU A 188 13.44 -16.71 -18.41
N PHE A 189 12.92 -15.50 -18.23
CA PHE A 189 12.64 -14.97 -16.90
C PHE A 189 11.62 -15.85 -16.17
N VAL A 190 10.52 -16.21 -16.84
CA VAL A 190 9.48 -17.08 -16.31
C VAL A 190 10.04 -18.46 -15.93
N ASP A 191 10.83 -19.09 -16.81
CA ASP A 191 11.44 -20.39 -16.54
C ASP A 191 12.32 -20.34 -15.28
N ARG A 192 13.16 -19.31 -15.16
CA ARG A 192 14.03 -19.12 -13.99
C ARG A 192 13.25 -18.86 -12.71
N MET A 193 12.16 -18.09 -12.77
CA MET A 193 11.27 -17.89 -11.61
C MET A 193 10.65 -19.22 -11.16
N MET A 194 10.13 -20.04 -12.08
CA MET A 194 9.57 -21.36 -11.76
C MET A 194 10.62 -22.28 -11.14
N THR A 195 11.82 -22.34 -11.72
CA THR A 195 12.96 -23.09 -11.16
C THR A 195 13.30 -22.64 -9.74
N SER A 196 13.27 -21.33 -9.49
CA SER A 196 13.54 -20.77 -8.17
C SER A 196 12.48 -21.16 -7.14
N VAL A 197 11.19 -21.11 -7.49
CA VAL A 197 10.10 -21.58 -6.59
C VAL A 197 10.32 -23.04 -6.19
N VAL A 198 10.64 -23.92 -7.16
CA VAL A 198 10.88 -25.35 -6.91
C VAL A 198 12.07 -25.54 -5.98
N HIS A 199 13.19 -24.85 -6.25
CA HIS A 199 14.40 -24.93 -5.45
C HIS A 199 14.15 -24.56 -3.98
N HIS A 200 13.36 -23.51 -3.75
CA HIS A 200 13.05 -23.02 -2.40
C HIS A 200 11.85 -23.72 -1.75
N GLY A 201 11.20 -24.69 -2.42
CA GLY A 201 10.05 -25.42 -1.89
C GLY A 201 8.78 -24.56 -1.73
N GLY A 202 8.68 -23.46 -2.48
CA GLY A 202 7.51 -22.58 -2.49
C GLY A 202 6.41 -23.07 -3.43
N ILE A 203 5.32 -22.30 -3.48
CA ILE A 203 4.21 -22.51 -4.42
C ILE A 203 3.91 -21.28 -5.29
N GLY A 204 4.57 -20.16 -5.05
CA GLY A 204 4.48 -18.91 -5.81
C GLY A 204 5.74 -18.08 -5.61
N LEU A 205 5.98 -17.16 -6.55
CA LEU A 205 7.06 -16.18 -6.51
C LEU A 205 6.73 -15.00 -7.42
N ALA A 206 6.79 -13.79 -6.88
CA ALA A 206 6.67 -12.54 -7.59
C ALA A 206 8.05 -12.01 -8.02
N ALA A 207 8.12 -11.35 -9.18
CA ALA A 207 9.36 -10.82 -9.75
C ALA A 207 10.17 -9.92 -8.79
N PRO A 208 9.55 -9.04 -7.97
CA PRO A 208 10.29 -8.23 -6.99
C PRO A 208 11.11 -9.05 -5.99
N GLN A 209 10.72 -10.29 -5.71
CA GLN A 209 11.42 -11.17 -4.79
C GLN A 209 12.75 -11.70 -5.34
N VAL A 210 13.01 -11.52 -6.63
CA VAL A 210 14.27 -11.89 -7.30
C VAL A 210 15.03 -10.67 -7.84
N GLY A 211 14.73 -9.48 -7.30
CA GLY A 211 15.44 -8.24 -7.62
C GLY A 211 15.02 -7.59 -8.93
N ILE A 212 13.93 -8.04 -9.57
CA ILE A 212 13.39 -7.44 -10.80
C ILE A 212 12.01 -6.87 -10.48
N ASN A 213 11.90 -5.55 -10.38
CA ASN A 213 10.66 -4.90 -10.01
C ASN A 213 9.72 -4.75 -11.23
N ARG A 214 8.91 -5.79 -11.51
CA ARG A 214 7.94 -5.83 -12.61
C ARG A 214 6.68 -6.59 -12.22
N ARG A 215 5.52 -6.22 -12.78
CA ARG A 215 4.22 -6.89 -12.50
C ARG A 215 4.15 -8.26 -13.15
N LEU A 216 4.82 -9.22 -12.55
CA LEU A 216 4.88 -10.61 -12.97
C LEU A 216 4.99 -11.50 -11.76
N PHE A 217 4.19 -12.56 -11.71
CA PHE A 217 4.45 -13.67 -10.80
C PHE A 217 4.15 -15.01 -11.46
N VAL A 218 4.77 -16.05 -10.92
CA VAL A 218 4.51 -17.45 -11.28
C VAL A 218 3.98 -18.18 -10.07
N ALA A 219 3.06 -19.11 -10.29
CA ALA A 219 2.47 -19.88 -9.20
C ALA A 219 2.08 -21.28 -9.65
N ARG A 220 2.07 -22.21 -8.71
CA ARG A 220 1.63 -23.59 -8.92
C ARG A 220 0.26 -23.80 -8.30
N VAL A 221 -0.76 -23.76 -9.16
CA VAL A 221 -2.17 -23.98 -8.77
C VAL A 221 -2.57 -25.39 -9.16
N ASP A 222 -3.04 -26.18 -8.18
CA ASP A 222 -3.43 -27.58 -8.36
C ASP A 222 -2.40 -28.43 -9.14
N GLY A 223 -1.12 -28.21 -8.84
CA GLY A 223 -0.01 -28.94 -9.43
C GLY A 223 0.45 -28.44 -10.80
N THR A 224 -0.24 -27.46 -11.41
CA THR A 224 0.06 -26.89 -12.72
C THR A 224 0.68 -25.51 -12.58
N TRP A 225 1.71 -25.23 -13.39
CA TRP A 225 2.33 -23.91 -13.46
C TRP A 225 1.43 -22.92 -14.19
N GLN A 226 1.33 -21.73 -13.62
CA GLN A 226 0.67 -20.58 -14.20
C GLN A 226 1.61 -19.37 -14.11
N THR A 227 1.52 -18.51 -15.12
CA THR A 227 2.25 -17.24 -15.18
C THR A 227 1.24 -16.13 -15.37
N TYR A 228 1.32 -15.13 -14.50
CA TYR A 228 0.40 -14.00 -14.47
C TYR A 228 1.17 -12.73 -14.81
N VAL A 229 1.00 -12.26 -16.04
CA VAL A 229 1.63 -11.04 -16.55
C VAL A 229 0.68 -9.87 -16.34
N ASN A 230 1.15 -8.77 -15.75
CA ASN A 230 0.35 -7.60 -15.39
C ASN A 230 -0.97 -7.94 -14.66
N PRO A 231 -0.93 -8.76 -13.59
CA PRO A 231 -2.11 -9.16 -12.86
C PRO A 231 -2.79 -8.02 -12.10
N ALA A 232 -4.12 -8.11 -12.01
CA ALA A 232 -4.98 -7.26 -11.19
C ALA A 232 -6.14 -8.07 -10.56
N VAL A 233 -6.54 -7.68 -9.34
CA VAL A 233 -7.74 -8.23 -8.66
C VAL A 233 -8.96 -7.39 -9.03
N THR A 234 -9.97 -7.99 -9.66
CA THR A 234 -11.15 -7.29 -10.19
C THR A 234 -12.36 -7.34 -9.29
N SER A 235 -12.46 -8.33 -8.41
CA SER A 235 -13.48 -8.38 -7.35
C SER A 235 -13.08 -9.36 -6.24
N TRP A 236 -13.80 -9.36 -5.12
CA TRP A 236 -13.66 -10.32 -4.02
C TRP A 236 -14.93 -10.35 -3.16
N ASN A 237 -15.02 -11.29 -2.22
CA ASN A 237 -16.10 -11.33 -1.23
C ASN A 237 -15.77 -10.75 0.14
N ALA A 238 -16.84 -10.34 0.84
CA ALA A 238 -16.78 -9.96 2.24
C ALA A 238 -16.45 -11.12 3.21
N ALA A 239 -16.66 -12.39 2.84
CA ALA A 239 -16.31 -13.50 3.73
C ALA A 239 -14.80 -13.73 3.73
N VAL A 240 -14.22 -13.87 4.92
CA VAL A 240 -12.77 -13.92 5.14
C VAL A 240 -12.37 -15.18 5.88
N ASP A 241 -11.20 -15.72 5.56
CA ASP A 241 -10.55 -16.76 6.33
C ASP A 241 -9.25 -16.23 6.97
N GLN A 242 -8.87 -16.80 8.11
CA GLN A 242 -7.60 -16.54 8.78
C GLN A 242 -6.74 -17.79 8.72
N MET A 243 -5.56 -17.65 8.13
CA MET A 243 -4.62 -18.77 7.97
C MET A 243 -3.19 -18.27 8.15
N VAL A 244 -2.34 -19.19 8.63
CA VAL A 244 -0.90 -18.95 8.72
C VAL A 244 -0.30 -18.98 7.32
N GLU A 245 0.39 -17.90 6.96
CA GLU A 245 1.21 -17.77 5.75
C GLU A 245 2.69 -17.74 6.11
N GLY A 246 3.52 -18.18 5.17
CA GLY A 246 4.96 -17.94 5.13
C GLY A 246 5.34 -17.27 3.82
N CYS A 247 6.55 -16.71 3.75
CA CYS A 247 7.04 -16.00 2.56
C CYS A 247 8.50 -16.39 2.29
N LEU A 248 8.86 -16.62 1.03
CA LEU A 248 10.24 -16.92 0.64
C LEU A 248 11.20 -15.74 0.91
N SER A 249 10.70 -14.51 0.88
CA SER A 249 11.45 -13.28 1.15
C SER A 249 11.48 -12.88 2.62
N VAL A 250 10.71 -13.54 3.50
CA VAL A 250 10.70 -13.30 4.95
C VAL A 250 10.96 -14.62 5.68
N PRO A 251 12.18 -15.18 5.57
CA PRO A 251 12.47 -16.53 6.01
C PRO A 251 12.35 -16.69 7.53
N GLY A 252 11.58 -17.68 7.97
CA GLY A 252 11.43 -18.05 9.38
C GLY A 252 10.21 -17.44 10.06
N ASP A 253 9.61 -16.40 9.48
CA ASP A 253 8.39 -15.79 10.00
C ASP A 253 7.13 -16.47 9.46
N GLN A 254 6.14 -16.56 10.33
CA GLN A 254 4.82 -17.10 10.05
C GLN A 254 3.76 -16.18 10.65
N VAL A 255 2.89 -15.64 9.81
CA VAL A 255 1.89 -14.65 10.21
C VAL A 255 0.49 -15.18 9.93
N ASN A 256 -0.42 -15.00 10.89
CA ASN A 256 -1.84 -15.30 10.66
C ASN A 256 -2.48 -14.14 9.89
N VAL A 257 -2.82 -14.36 8.62
CA VAL A 257 -3.32 -13.32 7.72
C VAL A 257 -4.79 -13.56 7.41
N ALA A 258 -5.61 -12.52 7.55
CA ALA A 258 -6.98 -12.52 7.08
C ALA A 258 -7.04 -12.22 5.58
N ARG A 259 -7.73 -13.05 4.77
CA ARG A 259 -7.94 -12.81 3.33
C ARG A 259 -9.37 -13.12 2.90
N PRO A 260 -9.91 -12.45 1.87
CA PRO A 260 -11.11 -12.91 1.18
C PRO A 260 -10.99 -14.37 0.73
N THR A 261 -12.07 -15.14 0.83
CA THR A 261 -12.05 -16.56 0.45
C THR A 261 -12.15 -16.78 -1.06
N TRP A 262 -12.55 -15.75 -1.83
CA TRP A 262 -12.50 -15.76 -3.29
C TRP A 262 -12.17 -14.38 -3.86
N ILE A 263 -11.62 -14.39 -5.07
CA ILE A 263 -11.33 -13.21 -5.89
C ILE A 263 -11.69 -13.47 -7.36
N ASP A 264 -12.04 -12.42 -8.10
CA ASP A 264 -11.93 -12.45 -9.56
C ASP A 264 -10.68 -11.68 -9.97
N VAL A 265 -10.03 -12.11 -11.05
CA VAL A 265 -8.75 -11.54 -11.50
C VAL A 265 -8.72 -11.30 -13.00
N SER A 266 -7.86 -10.37 -13.42
CA SER A 266 -7.50 -10.13 -14.81
C SER A 266 -5.98 -10.16 -14.95
N TYR A 267 -5.47 -10.69 -16.05
CA TYR A 267 -4.03 -10.76 -16.35
C TYR A 267 -3.82 -11.11 -17.83
N THR A 268 -2.57 -11.05 -18.28
CA THR A 268 -2.16 -11.56 -19.60
C THR A 268 -1.38 -12.85 -19.44
N ARG A 269 -1.65 -13.82 -20.30
CA ARG A 269 -0.82 -15.03 -20.40
C ARG A 269 0.50 -14.74 -21.11
N PRO A 270 1.53 -15.61 -20.98
CA PRO A 270 2.79 -15.43 -21.69
C PRO A 270 2.68 -15.38 -23.22
N ASP A 271 1.59 -15.90 -23.81
CA ASP A 271 1.32 -15.82 -25.25
C ASP A 271 0.66 -14.50 -25.68
N GLY A 272 0.47 -13.56 -24.76
CA GLY A 272 -0.19 -12.27 -25.00
C GLY A 272 -1.72 -12.33 -24.92
N SER A 273 -2.33 -13.50 -24.66
CA SER A 273 -3.78 -13.60 -24.55
C SER A 273 -4.28 -12.96 -23.23
N PRO A 274 -5.24 -12.01 -23.29
CA PRO A 274 -5.82 -11.42 -22.10
C PRO A 274 -6.83 -12.37 -21.45
N ILE A 275 -6.84 -12.37 -20.12
CA ILE A 275 -7.84 -12.99 -19.28
C ILE A 275 -8.48 -11.94 -18.39
N VAL A 276 -9.81 -11.97 -18.34
CA VAL A 276 -10.61 -10.98 -17.63
C VAL A 276 -11.66 -11.69 -16.79
N GLY A 277 -11.67 -11.40 -15.49
CA GLY A 277 -12.65 -11.93 -14.53
C GLY A 277 -12.53 -13.45 -14.30
N GLU A 278 -11.33 -14.02 -14.31
CA GLU A 278 -11.14 -15.40 -13.90
C GLU A 278 -11.37 -15.54 -12.40
N HIS A 279 -12.21 -16.50 -12.02
CA HIS A 279 -12.61 -16.71 -10.64
C HIS A 279 -11.68 -17.68 -9.91
N HIS A 280 -11.19 -17.28 -8.75
CA HIS A 280 -10.42 -18.12 -7.84
C HIS A 280 -11.10 -18.16 -6.47
N GLU A 281 -11.40 -19.37 -5.98
CA GLU A 281 -11.98 -19.59 -4.66
C GLU A 281 -11.18 -20.64 -3.90
N ASN A 282 -11.04 -20.45 -2.59
CA ASN A 282 -10.39 -21.35 -1.63
C ASN A 282 -11.17 -22.67 -1.42
N THR A 283 -11.42 -23.42 -2.51
CA THR A 283 -12.16 -24.69 -2.49
C THR A 283 -11.26 -25.92 -2.34
N SER A 284 -9.96 -25.79 -2.61
CA SER A 284 -8.99 -26.89 -2.48
C SER A 284 -8.51 -27.02 -1.04
N ALA A 285 -8.40 -28.26 -0.56
CA ALA A 285 -7.97 -28.56 0.81
C ALA A 285 -6.45 -28.35 1.02
N THR A 286 -5.68 -28.19 -0.06
CA THR A 286 -4.21 -28.16 -0.03
C THR A 286 -3.59 -26.93 -0.66
N VAL A 287 -4.25 -26.31 -1.64
CA VAL A 287 -3.80 -25.05 -2.26
C VAL A 287 -4.97 -24.10 -2.18
N PHE A 288 -4.79 -22.94 -1.55
CA PHE A 288 -5.83 -21.92 -1.39
C PHE A 288 -5.63 -20.87 -2.50
N PRO A 289 -6.27 -21.01 -3.69
CA PRO A 289 -5.85 -20.28 -4.88
C PRO A 289 -6.04 -18.77 -4.74
N ALA A 290 -7.14 -18.32 -4.14
CA ALA A 290 -7.37 -16.90 -3.89
C ALA A 290 -6.31 -16.33 -2.93
N ARG A 291 -5.97 -17.08 -1.88
CA ARG A 291 -4.95 -16.69 -0.90
C ARG A 291 -3.56 -16.60 -1.52
N LEU A 292 -3.16 -17.60 -2.30
CA LEU A 292 -1.88 -17.59 -3.03
C LEU A 292 -1.79 -16.37 -3.95
N TRP A 293 -2.85 -16.13 -4.74
CA TRP A 293 -2.90 -15.00 -5.65
C TRP A 293 -2.79 -13.66 -4.92
N LEU A 294 -3.51 -13.50 -3.81
CA LEU A 294 -3.46 -12.29 -2.99
C LEU A 294 -2.08 -12.08 -2.33
N HIS A 295 -1.37 -13.16 -1.99
CA HIS A 295 0.00 -13.08 -1.48
C HIS A 295 0.96 -12.57 -2.55
N GLU A 296 0.96 -13.17 -3.74
CA GLU A 296 1.82 -12.73 -4.84
C GLU A 296 1.44 -11.33 -5.33
N PHE A 297 0.15 -11.00 -5.31
CA PHE A 297 -0.34 -9.66 -5.64
C PHE A 297 0.12 -8.62 -4.61
N ASP A 298 0.19 -8.95 -3.32
CA ASP A 298 0.76 -8.06 -2.31
C ASP A 298 2.22 -7.70 -2.64
N HIS A 299 3.04 -8.68 -3.03
CA HIS A 299 4.43 -8.42 -3.44
C HIS A 299 4.55 -7.45 -4.63
N LEU A 300 3.64 -7.49 -5.60
CA LEU A 300 3.65 -6.57 -6.74
C LEU A 300 3.27 -5.13 -6.37
N ASN A 301 2.75 -4.91 -5.17
CA ASN A 301 2.33 -3.61 -4.68
C ASN A 301 3.12 -3.20 -3.43
N GLY A 302 4.31 -3.78 -3.23
CA GLY A 302 5.22 -3.41 -2.13
C GLY A 302 4.70 -3.77 -0.74
N ILE A 303 3.83 -4.79 -0.65
CA ILE A 303 3.23 -5.25 0.61
C ILE A 303 3.84 -6.59 0.98
N LEU A 304 4.44 -6.65 2.17
CA LEU A 304 5.04 -7.87 2.68
C LEU A 304 4.11 -8.59 3.66
N LEU A 305 4.41 -9.87 3.90
CA LEU A 305 3.71 -10.68 4.90
C LEU A 305 3.65 -9.99 6.27
N ILE A 306 4.71 -9.29 6.65
CA ILE A 306 4.82 -8.54 7.90
C ILE A 306 3.92 -7.30 7.95
N ASP A 307 3.61 -6.68 6.81
CA ASP A 307 2.68 -5.55 6.74
C ASP A 307 1.22 -5.98 7.01
N ARG A 308 0.94 -7.29 6.97
CA ARG A 308 -0.36 -7.87 7.32
C ARG A 308 -0.44 -8.29 8.79
N MET A 309 0.63 -8.12 9.58
CA MET A 309 0.59 -8.30 11.03
C MET A 309 -0.29 -7.20 11.66
N GLY A 310 -1.07 -7.54 12.70
CA GLY A 310 -1.85 -6.54 13.43
C GLY A 310 -3.15 -6.08 12.75
N ASN A 311 -3.53 -6.66 11.60
CA ASN A 311 -4.86 -6.50 10.98
C ASN A 311 -5.79 -7.69 11.28
N PRO A 312 -6.20 -7.98 12.55
CA PRO A 312 -7.32 -8.89 12.75
C PRO A 312 -8.59 -8.24 12.16
N PRO A 313 -9.54 -9.03 11.61
CA PRO A 313 -10.83 -8.48 11.26
C PRO A 313 -11.42 -7.86 12.52
N THR A 314 -11.71 -6.56 12.47
CA THR A 314 -12.66 -5.98 13.41
C THR A 314 -13.95 -6.77 13.26
N ALA A 315 -14.44 -7.32 14.36
CA ALA A 315 -15.78 -7.85 14.36
C ALA A 315 -16.69 -6.71 13.92
N ALA A 316 -17.31 -6.84 12.74
CA ALA A 316 -18.31 -5.90 12.28
C ALA A 316 -19.38 -5.74 13.40
N PRO A 317 -19.84 -4.52 13.70
CA PRO A 317 -20.91 -4.31 14.68
C PRO A 317 -22.20 -5.05 14.33
#